data_AF-A0A497BXZ7-F1
#
_entry.id   AF-A0A497BXZ7-F1
#
_cell.length_a   1.000
_cell.length_b   1.000
_cell.length_c   1.000
_cell.angle_alpha   90.00
_cell.angle_beta   90.00
_cell.angle_gamma   90.00
#
_symmetry.space_group_name_H-M   'P 1'
#
loop_
_entity.id
_entity.type
_entity.pdbx_description
1 polymer ?
#
loop_
_entity_poly.entity_id
_entity_poly.type
_entity_poly.pdbx_seq_one_letter_code
_entity_poly.pdbx_strand_id
1 'polypeptide(L)'
;MRVGARMFGLLIMDMSTGDADDDFSLCVGIKNALDGSTRAAVCIGHQVFVCDNLAFSGQLMSSHRHTKNIHNVLPGLILNTIKQGPDQFFKDQELKKRLKAIDLVENQGYKILCDMAVKGILKTSGNNKSQYVQAVKHHKIPPFAVFADKTAWSLLNAVTFGIQQNTNPAGIIHSSNDAVEYFRGMAKSA
;
A
#
# COMPACT_ATOMS: atom_id res chain seq x y z
N MET A 1 25.35 13.48 -19.40
CA MET A 1 23.95 13.22 -19.01
C MET A 1 23.08 14.21 -19.77
N ARG A 2 22.19 13.78 -20.68
CA ARG A 2 21.29 14.74 -21.35
C ARG A 2 20.24 15.19 -20.32
N VAL A 3 20.20 16.49 -20.04
CA VAL A 3 19.17 17.11 -19.20
C VAL A 3 17.80 16.85 -19.86
N GLY A 4 16.83 16.34 -19.10
CA GLY A 4 15.47 16.07 -19.59
C GLY A 4 15.22 14.69 -20.21
N ALA A 5 16.16 13.73 -20.12
CA ALA A 5 15.95 12.37 -20.67
C ALA A 5 15.05 11.47 -19.82
N ARG A 6 14.76 11.85 -18.57
CA ARG A 6 13.96 11.06 -17.62
C ARG A 6 12.78 11.88 -17.15
N MET A 7 11.61 11.25 -17.09
CA MET A 7 10.37 11.83 -16.62
C MET A 7 9.84 10.93 -15.51
N PHE A 8 9.48 11.53 -14.39
CA PHE A 8 8.75 10.85 -13.35
C PHE A 8 7.81 11.85 -12.68
N GLY A 9 6.73 11.36 -12.12
CA GLY A 9 5.74 12.23 -11.51
C GLY A 9 4.73 11.45 -10.70
N LEU A 10 4.16 12.16 -9.74
CA LEU A 10 3.04 11.71 -8.93
C LEU A 10 1.89 12.69 -9.15
N LEU A 11 0.74 12.17 -9.53
CA LEU A 11 -0.51 12.91 -9.62
C LEU A 11 -1.37 12.44 -8.44
N ILE A 12 -1.80 13.37 -7.61
CA ILE A 12 -2.72 13.09 -6.50
C ILE A 12 -4.07 13.61 -6.93
N MET A 13 -5.07 12.73 -7.01
CA MET A 13 -6.42 13.14 -7.35
C MET A 13 -7.11 13.64 -6.08
N ASP A 14 -7.54 14.90 -6.13
CA ASP A 14 -8.43 15.45 -5.13
C ASP A 14 -9.83 14.86 -5.36
N MET A 15 -10.31 14.11 -4.37
CA MET A 15 -11.62 13.46 -4.39
C MET A 15 -12.61 14.13 -3.43
N SER A 16 -12.31 15.36 -2.98
CA SER A 16 -13.08 16.13 -1.99
C SER A 16 -14.52 16.49 -2.39
N THR A 17 -14.94 16.18 -3.61
CA THR A 17 -16.36 16.23 -4.01
C THR A 17 -17.14 15.01 -3.47
N GLY A 18 -17.57 15.03 -2.20
CA GLY A 18 -18.57 14.13 -1.60
C GLY A 18 -18.30 13.69 -0.15
N ASP A 19 -19.11 12.76 0.39
CA ASP A 19 -18.91 12.06 1.70
C ASP A 19 -17.69 11.10 1.71
N ALA A 20 -16.66 11.41 0.92
CA ALA A 20 -15.44 10.65 0.86
C ALA A 20 -14.57 11.02 2.07
N ASP A 21 -14.49 10.09 3.02
CA ASP A 21 -13.62 10.13 4.20
C ASP A 21 -12.18 10.58 3.77
N ASP A 22 -11.69 11.68 4.33
CA ASP A 22 -10.45 12.42 3.96
C ASP A 22 -9.14 11.61 4.16
N ASP A 23 -9.26 10.36 4.62
CA ASP A 23 -8.10 9.60 5.11
C ASP A 23 -7.13 9.18 3.97
N PHE A 24 -7.58 8.97 2.71
CA PHE A 24 -6.66 8.72 1.59
C PHE A 24 -7.17 9.18 0.22
N SER A 25 -6.24 9.66 -0.61
CA SER A 25 -6.47 10.05 -2.00
C SER A 25 -5.99 8.99 -2.99
N LEU A 26 -6.60 8.95 -4.16
CA LEU A 26 -6.13 8.08 -5.25
C LEU A 26 -4.94 8.76 -5.96
N CYS A 27 -3.80 8.08 -5.96
CA CYS A 27 -2.57 8.58 -6.57
C CYS A 27 -2.28 7.83 -7.87
N VAL A 28 -1.70 8.53 -8.85
CA VAL A 28 -1.17 7.97 -10.09
C VAL A 28 0.31 8.31 -10.20
N GLY A 29 1.16 7.29 -10.22
CA GLY A 29 2.57 7.42 -10.50
C GLY A 29 2.82 7.23 -11.99
N ILE A 30 3.74 8.02 -12.55
CA ILE A 30 4.25 7.84 -13.90
C ILE A 30 5.77 7.86 -13.89
N LYS A 31 6.37 7.03 -14.73
CA LYS A 31 7.79 7.14 -15.06
C LYS A 31 8.08 6.80 -16.52
N ASN A 32 9.07 7.47 -17.08
CA ASN A 32 9.55 7.24 -18.42
C ASN A 32 11.03 7.65 -18.57
N ALA A 33 11.72 7.07 -19.54
CA ALA A 33 13.09 7.41 -19.89
C ALA A 33 13.26 7.40 -21.41
N LEU A 34 13.47 8.58 -22.00
CA LEU A 34 13.59 8.78 -23.44
C LEU A 34 14.84 8.11 -24.04
N ASP A 35 15.85 7.83 -23.22
CA ASP A 35 17.03 7.06 -23.61
C ASP A 35 16.83 5.53 -23.53
N GLY A 36 15.63 5.08 -23.14
CA GLY A 36 15.30 3.67 -22.97
C GLY A 36 16.01 2.97 -21.80
N SER A 37 16.72 3.71 -20.95
CA SER A 37 17.46 3.15 -19.81
C SER A 37 16.57 2.44 -18.79
N THR A 38 15.27 2.79 -18.76
CA THR A 38 14.24 2.11 -17.98
C THR A 38 12.97 1.88 -18.79
N ARG A 39 12.11 0.98 -18.32
CA ARG A 39 10.76 0.79 -18.85
C ARG A 39 9.90 2.03 -18.57
N ALA A 40 9.04 2.38 -19.52
CA ALA A 40 7.93 3.29 -19.28
C ALA A 40 6.89 2.57 -18.40
N ALA A 41 6.39 3.23 -17.36
CA ALA A 41 5.45 2.62 -16.44
C ALA A 41 4.46 3.64 -15.86
N VAL A 42 3.28 3.13 -15.55
CA VAL A 42 2.24 3.82 -14.79
C VAL A 42 1.85 2.94 -13.61
N CYS A 43 1.56 3.54 -12.47
CA CYS A 43 0.98 2.84 -11.35
C CYS A 43 -0.11 3.67 -10.69
N ILE A 44 -1.03 3.00 -10.00
CA ILE A 44 -2.19 3.61 -9.35
C ILE A 44 -2.40 2.94 -8.00
N GLY A 45 -2.84 3.71 -7.01
CA GLY A 45 -3.27 3.21 -5.70
C GLY A 45 -3.33 4.33 -4.67
N HIS A 46 -3.72 3.98 -3.44
CA HIS A 46 -3.67 4.90 -2.30
C HIS A 46 -2.25 5.10 -1.75
N GLN A 47 -1.34 4.14 -2.02
CA GLN A 47 0.10 4.23 -1.73
C GLN A 47 0.88 4.04 -3.02
N VAL A 48 1.41 5.14 -3.55
CA VAL A 48 2.25 5.16 -4.74
C VAL A 48 3.61 5.74 -4.38
N PHE A 49 4.66 5.09 -4.86
CA PHE A 49 6.03 5.54 -4.66
C PHE A 49 6.71 5.77 -6.01
N VAL A 50 7.26 6.96 -6.18
CA VAL A 50 8.03 7.37 -7.36
C VAL A 50 9.26 8.11 -6.89
N CYS A 51 10.44 7.67 -7.33
CA CYS A 51 11.72 8.25 -6.93
C CYS A 51 12.51 8.74 -8.16
N ASP A 52 13.45 9.65 -7.93
CA ASP A 52 14.33 10.21 -8.96
C ASP A 52 15.28 9.17 -9.59
N ASN A 53 15.63 8.13 -8.82
CA ASN A 53 16.33 6.94 -9.28
C ASN A 53 15.43 5.97 -10.08
N LEU A 54 14.18 6.37 -10.36
CA LEU A 54 13.16 5.61 -11.09
C LEU A 54 12.66 4.34 -10.38
N ALA A 55 12.93 4.21 -9.07
CA ALA A 55 12.22 3.27 -8.22
C ALA A 55 10.73 3.63 -8.22
N PHE A 56 9.91 2.59 -8.37
CA PHE A 56 8.51 2.76 -8.76
C PHE A 56 7.68 1.63 -8.17
N SER A 57 6.64 1.99 -7.42
CA SER A 57 5.71 1.04 -6.79
C SER A 57 4.31 1.63 -6.73
N GLY A 58 3.31 0.75 -6.82
CA GLY A 58 1.90 1.07 -6.65
C GLY A 58 1.08 -0.20 -6.73
N GLN A 59 -0.15 -0.15 -6.25
CA GLN A 59 -1.04 -1.30 -6.11
C GLN A 59 -1.39 -1.93 -7.47
N LEU A 60 -1.73 -1.10 -8.45
CA LEU A 60 -1.90 -1.50 -9.84
C LEU A 60 -0.74 -0.91 -10.62
N MET A 61 0.08 -1.76 -11.26
CA MET A 61 1.21 -1.31 -12.06
C MET A 61 1.17 -1.94 -13.44
N SER A 62 1.46 -1.13 -14.45
CA SER A 62 1.70 -1.62 -15.81
C SER A 62 2.95 -0.96 -16.36
N SER A 63 3.77 -1.75 -17.06
CA SER A 63 5.01 -1.26 -17.64
C SER A 63 5.25 -1.86 -19.01
N HIS A 64 5.93 -1.10 -19.87
CA HIS A 64 6.33 -1.54 -21.20
C HIS A 64 7.78 -1.17 -21.48
N ARG A 65 8.47 -2.06 -22.19
CA ARG A 65 9.84 -1.79 -22.62
C ARG A 65 9.82 -0.81 -23.79
N HIS A 66 10.80 0.08 -23.87
CA HIS A 66 11.00 0.92 -25.04
C HIS A 66 11.21 0.06 -26.29
N THR A 67 10.38 0.31 -27.29
CA THR A 67 10.44 -0.28 -28.63
C THR A 67 10.20 0.82 -29.65
N LYS A 68 10.53 0.56 -30.92
CA LYS A 68 10.34 1.51 -32.02
C LYS A 68 8.90 2.06 -32.11
N ASN A 69 7.91 1.25 -31.73
CA ASN A 69 6.48 1.56 -31.86
C ASN A 69 5.80 1.81 -30.51
N ILE A 70 6.56 2.18 -29.47
CA ILE A 70 6.03 2.37 -28.10
C ILE A 70 4.88 3.39 -28.04
N HIS A 71 4.89 4.42 -28.90
CA HIS A 71 3.84 5.43 -28.99
C HIS A 71 2.45 4.86 -29.30
N ASN A 72 2.38 3.70 -29.97
CA ASN A 72 1.11 3.03 -30.28
C ASN A 72 0.61 2.19 -29.09
N VAL A 73 1.52 1.76 -28.20
CA VAL A 73 1.23 0.84 -27.10
C VAL A 73 0.89 1.60 -25.81
N LEU A 74 1.62 2.69 -25.53
CA LEU A 74 1.49 3.43 -24.27
C LEU A 74 0.06 3.93 -23.98
N PRO A 75 -0.68 4.53 -24.93
CA PRO A 75 -2.02 5.04 -24.64
C PRO A 75 -2.97 3.95 -24.13
N GLY A 76 -2.95 2.78 -24.77
CA GLY A 76 -3.77 1.64 -24.36
C GLY A 76 -3.35 1.09 -22.99
N LEU A 77 -2.05 0.97 -22.75
CA LEU A 77 -1.52 0.54 -21.45
C LEU A 77 -1.95 1.48 -20.32
N ILE A 78 -1.76 2.78 -20.52
CA ILE A 78 -2.11 3.82 -19.52
C ILE A 78 -3.62 3.81 -19.26
N LEU A 79 -4.43 3.80 -20.31
CA LEU A 79 -5.89 3.79 -20.19
C LEU A 79 -6.38 2.55 -19.42
N ASN A 80 -5.83 1.38 -19.70
CA ASN A 80 -6.20 0.14 -19.03
C ASN A 80 -5.86 0.16 -17.54
N THR A 81 -4.72 0.74 -17.15
CA THR A 81 -4.36 0.90 -15.73
C THR A 81 -5.29 1.91 -15.06
N ILE A 82 -5.52 3.07 -15.68
CA ILE A 82 -6.39 4.13 -15.14
C ILE A 82 -7.82 3.64 -14.92
N LYS A 83 -8.38 2.89 -15.86
CA LYS A 83 -9.73 2.34 -15.74
C LYS A 83 -9.93 1.43 -14.52
N GLN A 84 -8.89 0.73 -14.07
CA GLN A 84 -8.95 -0.16 -12.91
C GLN A 84 -8.79 0.58 -11.57
N GLY A 85 -8.26 1.81 -11.59
CA GLY A 85 -7.96 2.60 -10.39
C GLY A 85 -9.17 2.88 -9.50
N PRO A 86 -10.27 3.45 -10.04
CA PRO A 86 -11.46 3.78 -9.25
C PRO A 86 -12.08 2.57 -8.56
N ASP A 87 -12.25 1.44 -9.28
CA ASP A 87 -12.80 0.22 -8.70
C ASP A 87 -11.96 -0.29 -7.54
N GLN A 88 -10.63 -0.23 -7.67
CA GLN A 88 -9.73 -0.62 -6.59
C GLN A 88 -9.83 0.32 -5.39
N PHE A 89 -9.91 1.64 -5.64
CA PHE A 89 -10.10 2.64 -4.61
C PHE A 89 -11.38 2.43 -3.80
N PHE A 90 -12.50 2.18 -4.47
CA PHE A 90 -13.78 1.93 -3.78
C PHE A 90 -13.74 0.63 -2.95
N LYS A 91 -13.08 -0.43 -3.44
CA LYS A 91 -12.88 -1.66 -2.66
C LYS A 91 -12.05 -1.41 -1.40
N ASP A 92 -11.02 -0.58 -1.48
CA ASP A 92 -10.17 -0.26 -0.33
C ASP A 92 -10.92 0.60 0.69
N GLN A 93 -11.74 1.56 0.22
CA GLN A 93 -12.64 2.35 1.09
C GLN A 93 -13.68 1.46 1.77
N GLU A 94 -14.26 0.49 1.06
CA GLU A 94 -15.20 -0.46 1.64
C GLU A 94 -14.52 -1.37 2.68
N LEU A 95 -13.33 -1.90 2.36
CA LEU A 95 -12.55 -2.71 3.29
C LEU A 95 -12.28 -1.94 4.59
N LYS A 96 -11.84 -0.69 4.50
CA LYS A 96 -11.65 0.16 5.66
C LYS A 96 -12.93 0.32 6.47
N LYS A 97 -14.06 0.63 5.85
CA LYS A 97 -15.35 0.78 6.55
C LYS A 97 -15.69 -0.51 7.32
N ARG A 98 -15.53 -1.68 6.69
CA ARG A 98 -15.74 -2.97 7.35
C ARG A 98 -14.80 -3.19 8.52
N LEU A 99 -13.50 -2.91 8.35
CA LEU A 99 -12.51 -3.06 9.42
C LEU A 99 -12.71 -2.08 10.58
N LYS A 100 -13.20 -0.86 10.32
CA LYS A 100 -13.59 0.10 11.37
C LYS A 100 -14.82 -0.41 12.16
N ALA A 101 -15.69 -1.22 11.55
CA ALA A 101 -16.88 -1.78 12.20
C ALA A 101 -16.61 -3.07 13.01
N ILE A 102 -15.44 -3.68 12.87
CA ILE A 102 -15.06 -4.88 13.62
C ILE A 102 -14.33 -4.44 14.89
N ASP A 103 -15.02 -4.48 16.02
CA ASP A 103 -14.44 -4.27 17.34
C ASP A 103 -13.67 -5.51 17.82
N LEU A 104 -12.43 -5.29 18.27
CA LEU A 104 -11.57 -6.32 18.83
C LEU A 104 -11.68 -6.29 20.35
N VAL A 105 -12.51 -7.20 20.88
CA VAL A 105 -12.78 -7.29 22.32
C VAL A 105 -11.64 -8.05 23.01
N GLU A 106 -11.31 -7.63 24.23
CA GLU A 106 -10.31 -8.26 25.11
C GLU A 106 -8.94 -8.48 24.41
N ASN A 107 -8.56 -9.76 24.24
CA ASN A 107 -7.27 -10.21 23.75
C ASN A 107 -7.30 -10.64 22.27
N GLN A 108 -8.40 -10.37 21.55
CA GLN A 108 -8.51 -10.75 20.13
C GLN A 108 -7.39 -10.16 19.27
N GLY A 109 -7.02 -8.89 19.52
CA GLY A 109 -5.91 -8.25 18.81
C GLY A 109 -4.58 -9.00 18.99
N TYR A 110 -4.26 -9.40 20.22
CA TYR A 110 -3.05 -10.19 20.49
C TYR A 110 -3.09 -11.57 19.85
N LYS A 111 -4.25 -12.24 19.84
CA LYS A 111 -4.43 -13.54 19.16
C LYS A 111 -4.15 -13.42 17.66
N ILE A 112 -4.69 -12.38 17.01
CA ILE A 112 -4.43 -12.10 15.60
C ILE A 112 -2.94 -11.83 15.35
N LEU A 113 -2.29 -11.00 16.17
CA LEU A 113 -0.85 -10.75 16.04
C LEU A 113 -0.02 -12.04 16.16
N CYS A 114 -0.37 -12.92 17.09
CA CYS A 114 0.27 -14.22 17.25
C CYS A 114 0.05 -15.11 16.01
N ASP A 115 -1.18 -15.19 15.49
CA ASP A 115 -1.49 -15.96 14.29
C ASP A 115 -0.73 -15.43 13.05
N MET A 116 -0.63 -14.11 12.89
CA MET A 116 0.16 -13.48 11.82
C MET A 116 1.66 -13.77 11.94
N ALA A 117 2.19 -13.85 13.16
CA ALA A 117 3.58 -14.25 13.40
C ALA A 117 3.82 -15.73 13.07
N VAL A 118 2.89 -16.62 13.46
CA VAL A 118 2.95 -18.06 13.13
C VAL A 118 2.88 -18.29 11.63
N LYS A 119 2.05 -17.52 10.91
CA LYS A 119 1.93 -17.55 9.45
C LYS A 119 3.11 -16.89 8.72
N GLY A 120 4.06 -16.31 9.45
CA GLY A 120 5.26 -15.68 8.89
C GLY A 120 5.02 -14.30 8.26
N ILE A 121 3.83 -13.71 8.42
CA ILE A 121 3.51 -12.36 7.93
C ILE A 121 4.29 -11.33 8.74
N LEU A 122 4.38 -11.54 10.06
CA LEU A 122 5.18 -10.73 10.96
C LEU A 122 6.46 -11.47 11.34
N LYS A 123 7.61 -10.89 11.00
CA LYS A 123 8.91 -11.44 11.40
C LYS A 123 9.10 -11.31 12.92
N THR A 124 9.48 -12.42 13.53
CA THR A 124 9.78 -12.53 14.97
C THR A 124 11.28 -12.41 15.27
N SER A 125 12.13 -12.53 14.26
CA SER A 125 13.58 -12.35 14.38
C SER A 125 13.94 -10.89 14.71
N GLY A 126 14.94 -10.69 15.57
CA GLY A 126 15.45 -9.35 15.92
C GLY A 126 15.11 -8.85 17.34
N ASN A 127 14.79 -9.74 18.29
CA ASN A 127 14.50 -9.41 19.69
C ASN A 127 13.47 -8.25 19.81
N ASN A 128 13.79 -7.20 20.56
CA ASN A 128 12.94 -6.01 20.78
C ASN A 128 12.65 -5.19 19.52
N LYS A 129 13.31 -5.50 18.41
CA LYS A 129 13.19 -4.81 17.12
C LYS A 129 12.43 -5.62 16.07
N SER A 130 11.94 -6.81 16.43
CA SER A 130 11.15 -7.64 15.51
C SER A 130 9.84 -6.96 15.14
N GLN A 131 9.35 -7.22 13.93
CA GLN A 131 8.10 -6.63 13.42
C GLN A 131 6.92 -6.97 14.33
N TYR A 132 6.88 -8.21 14.85
CA TYR A 132 5.88 -8.64 15.82
C TYR A 132 5.90 -7.80 17.11
N VAL A 133 7.07 -7.64 17.73
CA VAL A 133 7.19 -6.87 18.99
C VAL A 133 6.80 -5.41 18.77
N GLN A 134 7.14 -4.84 17.62
CA GLN A 134 6.77 -3.47 17.28
C GLN A 134 5.26 -3.33 17.03
N ALA A 135 4.65 -4.28 16.32
CA ALA A 135 3.20 -4.31 16.13
C ALA A 135 2.45 -4.43 17.46
N VAL A 136 2.91 -5.29 18.39
CA VAL A 136 2.36 -5.40 19.75
C VAL A 136 2.46 -4.08 20.51
N LYS A 137 3.60 -3.38 20.43
CA LYS A 137 3.78 -2.07 21.07
C LYS A 137 2.81 -1.03 20.51
N HIS A 138 2.69 -0.93 19.19
CA HIS A 138 1.78 0.01 18.53
C HIS A 138 0.31 -0.35 18.73
N HIS A 139 -0.03 -1.63 18.86
CA HIS A 139 -1.39 -2.02 19.22
C HIS A 139 -1.73 -1.61 20.66
N LYS A 140 -0.78 -1.71 21.59
CA LYS A 140 -0.97 -1.28 22.97
C LYS A 140 -1.03 0.25 23.08
N ILE A 141 -0.08 0.95 22.46
CA ILE A 141 0.09 2.40 22.50
C ILE A 141 0.20 2.91 21.05
N PRO A 142 -0.94 3.23 20.41
CA PRO A 142 -0.95 3.73 19.05
C PRO A 142 -0.24 5.08 18.93
N PRO A 143 0.54 5.32 17.86
CA PRO A 143 1.25 6.59 17.67
C PRO A 143 0.33 7.76 17.34
N PHE A 144 -0.90 7.50 16.88
CA PHE A 144 -1.88 8.51 16.48
C PHE A 144 -3.23 8.24 17.13
N ALA A 145 -3.93 9.31 17.55
CA ALA A 145 -5.21 9.23 18.25
C ALA A 145 -6.33 8.58 17.43
N VAL A 146 -6.31 8.75 16.09
CA VAL A 146 -7.26 8.11 15.17
C VAL A 146 -7.20 6.57 15.18
N PHE A 147 -6.15 5.99 15.76
CA PHE A 147 -5.99 4.55 15.92
C PHE A 147 -6.12 4.10 17.39
N ALA A 148 -6.64 4.96 18.28
CA ALA A 148 -6.86 4.63 19.68
C ALA A 148 -7.93 3.54 19.86
N ASP A 149 -8.97 3.58 19.03
CA ASP A 149 -10.07 2.61 19.04
C ASP A 149 -9.53 1.19 18.81
N LYS A 150 -10.06 0.21 19.52
CA LYS A 150 -9.61 -1.20 19.40
C LYS A 150 -10.38 -1.92 18.30
N THR A 151 -10.28 -1.43 17.07
CA THR A 151 -10.90 -2.04 15.89
C THR A 151 -9.90 -2.85 15.08
N ALA A 152 -10.40 -3.68 14.15
CA ALA A 152 -9.55 -4.35 13.18
C ALA A 152 -8.74 -3.36 12.33
N TRP A 153 -9.29 -2.18 12.05
CA TRP A 153 -8.60 -1.11 11.34
C TRP A 153 -7.39 -0.58 12.10
N SER A 154 -7.52 -0.31 13.41
CA SER A 154 -6.38 0.15 14.20
C SER A 154 -5.31 -0.93 14.36
N LEU A 155 -5.71 -2.21 14.44
CA LEU A 155 -4.77 -3.33 14.47
C LEU A 155 -3.98 -3.45 13.16
N LEU A 156 -4.65 -3.35 12.00
CA LEU A 156 -3.97 -3.33 10.71
C LEU A 156 -2.90 -2.22 10.66
N ASN A 157 -3.22 -1.02 11.16
CA ASN A 157 -2.25 0.08 11.24
C ASN A 157 -1.09 -0.23 12.19
N ALA A 158 -1.35 -0.84 13.36
CA ALA A 158 -0.28 -1.27 14.25
C ALA A 158 0.67 -2.30 13.58
N VAL A 159 0.11 -3.22 12.79
CA VAL A 159 0.86 -4.20 12.01
C VAL A 159 1.73 -3.52 10.95
N THR A 160 1.18 -2.57 10.19
CA THR A 160 1.94 -1.87 9.15
C THR A 160 3.08 -1.03 9.74
N PHE A 161 2.87 -0.36 10.89
CA PHE A 161 3.97 0.29 11.61
C PHE A 161 5.07 -0.70 12.03
N GLY A 162 4.68 -1.89 12.49
CA GLY A 162 5.62 -2.95 12.82
C GLY A 162 6.45 -3.40 11.62
N ILE A 163 5.82 -3.58 10.45
CA ILE A 163 6.48 -4.03 9.20
C ILE A 163 7.49 -3.00 8.68
N GLN A 164 7.20 -1.70 8.83
CA GLN A 164 8.11 -0.63 8.42
C GLN A 164 9.45 -0.66 9.18
N GLN A 165 9.51 -1.31 10.34
CA GLN A 165 10.73 -1.45 11.12
C GLN A 165 11.65 -2.53 10.54
N ASN A 166 12.94 -2.20 10.43
CA ASN A 166 14.05 -3.14 10.14
C ASN A 166 13.86 -4.01 8.88
N THR A 167 13.22 -3.45 7.84
CA THR A 167 12.99 -4.15 6.57
C THR A 167 13.41 -3.27 5.40
N ASN A 168 13.94 -3.87 4.34
CA ASN A 168 14.23 -3.13 3.11
C ASN A 168 12.91 -2.69 2.42
N PRO A 169 12.93 -1.65 1.57
CA PRO A 169 11.71 -1.13 0.95
C PRO A 169 10.89 -2.18 0.18
N ALA A 170 11.56 -3.11 -0.50
CA ALA A 170 10.89 -4.19 -1.23
C ALA A 170 10.17 -5.18 -0.29
N GLY A 171 10.78 -5.53 0.84
CA GLY A 171 10.20 -6.42 1.84
C GLY A 171 9.03 -5.77 2.60
N ILE A 172 9.06 -4.45 2.79
CA ILE A 172 7.94 -3.70 3.37
C ILE A 172 6.69 -3.89 2.49
N ILE A 173 6.83 -3.66 1.18
CA ILE A 173 5.70 -3.78 0.23
C ILE A 173 5.09 -5.18 0.28
N HIS A 174 5.92 -6.23 0.22
CA HIS A 174 5.42 -7.61 0.22
C HIS A 174 4.70 -7.96 1.51
N SER A 175 5.32 -7.72 2.68
CA SER A 175 4.72 -8.02 3.97
C SER A 175 3.47 -7.17 4.26
N SER A 176 3.44 -5.91 3.80
CA SER A 176 2.25 -5.06 3.92
C SER A 176 1.09 -5.60 3.09
N ASN A 177 1.35 -6.11 1.88
CA ASN A 177 0.31 -6.75 1.08
C ASN A 177 -0.23 -8.01 1.76
N ASP A 178 0.64 -8.88 2.29
CA ASP A 178 0.23 -10.09 3.01
C ASP A 178 -0.63 -9.77 4.23
N ALA A 179 -0.28 -8.69 4.96
CA ALA A 179 -1.10 -8.20 6.05
C ALA A 179 -2.48 -7.73 5.55
N VAL A 180 -2.55 -6.93 4.49
CA VAL A 180 -3.83 -6.47 3.94
C VAL A 180 -4.69 -7.65 3.48
N GLU A 181 -4.12 -8.68 2.84
CA GLU A 181 -4.87 -9.88 2.44
C GLU A 181 -5.40 -10.66 3.64
N TYR A 182 -4.64 -10.76 4.72
CA TYR A 182 -5.10 -11.37 5.98
C TYR A 182 -6.36 -10.67 6.50
N PHE A 183 -6.32 -9.35 6.62
CA PHE A 183 -7.45 -8.56 7.11
C PHE A 183 -8.63 -8.56 6.13
N ARG A 184 -8.37 -8.63 4.83
CA ARG A 184 -9.41 -8.79 3.80
C ARG A 184 -10.12 -10.15 3.95
N GLY A 185 -9.40 -11.21 4.27
CA GLY A 185 -9.98 -12.51 4.61
C GLY A 185 -10.91 -12.41 5.82
N MET A 186 -10.43 -11.77 6.89
CA MET A 186 -11.22 -11.55 8.11
C MET A 186 -12.49 -10.74 7.86
N ALA A 187 -12.42 -9.67 7.07
CA ALA A 187 -13.57 -8.81 6.74
C ALA A 187 -14.61 -9.46 5.81
N LYS A 188 -14.32 -10.64 5.25
CA LYS A 188 -15.29 -11.46 4.51
C LYS A 188 -16.00 -12.49 5.39
N SER A 189 -15.42 -12.82 6.54
CA SER A 189 -15.92 -13.84 7.48
C SER A 189 -16.71 -13.26 8.65
N ALA A 190 -16.65 -11.95 8.85
CA ALA A 190 -17.46 -11.19 9.81
C ALA A 190 -18.75 -10.71 9.14
#